data_AF-A0A6A4F7C7-F1
#
_entry.id   AF-A0A6A4F7C7-F1
#
_cell.length_a   1.000
_cell.length_b   1.000
_cell.length_c   1.000
_cell.angle_alpha   90.00
_cell.angle_beta   90.00
_cell.angle_gamma   90.00
#
_symmetry.space_group_name_H-M   'P 1'
#
loop_
_entity.id
_entity.type
_entity.pdbx_description
1 polymer ?
#
loop_
_entity_poly.entity_id
_entity_poly.type
_entity_poly.pdbx_seq_one_letter_code
_entity_poly.pdbx_strand_id
1 'polypeptide(L)'
;MTEVVELECAVYGEATVFPVKIGRNADVEALQRAIVDEKKDVNDRFKVGPATLTLYLARKKGETTWMKHDRNTESFLQGGIDTDYEKLLSSWKLTKAELLGPDFQPGDEEIHVLVELPDAQQNAVGPADLMPSFDEEFIEQELPVKIALPERIRDTWMAKMKIPSSDLMAKMFRVANSEPCLEFMNQIGYRVVQPGGTEKSFVSFWDDLIRRVLNFVGIGKSERNPSRSASTGPNRPNYLFFVDSVCVFRGVEKAPGRQIATPRRELVEKLVWNYGDAPYLLGYAAVGYEVRLYAITRTHNDVDAIELGVYDLKYLEGRFRWMLAMLHVARLLPSLASLCPDSAREEYTKIVRDQGIKVLLEPSRMVKCFPEALFQRAKDHAEAVYKVLEEHVIPNVDRLDHADEIDMRLIFKPRGQETKPTNLAELFHALANVLQALVKLHAVSWMHRDIRWLNVIKTRDGHNSWFLIDFMAAAQSPQDSPSGHHLSRLEHAPEIFSDGSHTTAVDVWSVGRLIQTCGDEVYGSWYDTGRERTQFLEQLMHRDPSRRPTAVDALDRLRQLEQEYLERQKMSGRKKKSRWN
;
A
#
# COMPACT_ATOMS: atom_id res chain seq x y z
N MET A 1 -21.75 18.38 40.77
CA MET A 1 -20.82 19.36 40.19
C MET A 1 -19.66 18.59 39.62
N THR A 2 -19.41 18.67 38.32
CA THR A 2 -18.17 18.15 37.72
C THR A 2 -17.03 18.98 38.25
N GLU A 3 -16.09 18.34 38.95
CA GLU A 3 -14.86 18.98 39.42
C GLU A 3 -14.07 19.46 38.20
N VAL A 4 -13.64 20.72 38.18
CA VAL A 4 -12.88 21.35 37.09
C VAL A 4 -11.46 21.55 37.58
N VAL A 5 -10.49 21.29 36.72
CA VAL A 5 -9.07 21.55 36.97
C VAL A 5 -8.54 22.55 35.93
N GLU A 6 -7.60 23.38 36.34
CA GLU A 6 -6.87 24.30 35.47
C GLU A 6 -5.48 23.70 35.18
N LEU A 7 -5.16 23.54 33.90
CA LEU A 7 -3.89 22.97 33.44
C LEU A 7 -3.13 24.02 32.65
N GLU A 8 -1.88 24.26 33.02
CA GLU A 8 -0.95 25.05 32.20
C GLU A 8 -0.45 24.23 31.01
N CYS A 9 -0.71 24.74 29.81
CA CYS A 9 -0.38 24.14 28.53
C CYS A 9 0.69 24.97 27.82
N ALA A 10 1.78 24.33 27.38
CA ALA A 10 2.90 24.99 26.70
C ALA A 10 3.03 24.51 25.25
N VAL A 11 3.16 25.42 24.29
CA VAL A 11 3.11 25.13 22.85
C VAL A 11 4.50 25.15 22.22
N TYR A 12 4.92 24.04 21.63
CA TYR A 12 6.15 23.96 20.84
C TYR A 12 6.10 24.87 19.61
N GLY A 13 7.25 25.43 19.23
CA GLY A 13 7.40 26.36 18.10
C GLY A 13 6.94 27.79 18.41
N GLU A 14 5.74 27.96 18.98
CA GLU A 14 5.21 29.29 19.35
C GLU A 14 5.81 29.83 20.65
N ALA A 15 6.36 28.96 21.50
CA ALA A 15 6.95 29.32 22.79
C ALA A 15 5.99 30.07 23.72
N THR A 16 4.73 29.63 23.77
CA THR A 16 3.69 30.23 24.62
C THR A 16 3.19 29.24 25.67
N VAL A 17 2.82 29.74 26.85
CA VAL A 17 2.20 28.99 27.94
C VAL A 17 0.89 29.68 28.32
N PHE A 18 -0.17 28.90 28.55
CA PHE A 18 -1.48 29.42 28.95
C PHE A 18 -2.31 28.40 29.74
N PRO A 19 -3.20 28.86 30.64
CA PRO A 19 -4.07 28.00 31.42
C PRO A 19 -5.28 27.52 30.60
N VAL A 20 -5.69 26.27 30.81
CA VAL A 20 -6.90 25.67 30.22
C VAL A 20 -7.75 25.03 31.31
N LYS A 21 -9.02 25.42 31.38
CA LYS A 21 -10.00 24.83 32.32
C LYS A 21 -10.70 23.63 31.70
N ILE A 22 -10.63 22.48 32.36
CA ILE A 22 -11.22 21.24 31.86
C ILE A 22 -11.86 20.43 32.98
N GLY A 23 -12.94 19.70 32.66
CA GLY A 23 -13.54 18.77 33.61
C GLY A 23 -12.53 17.67 34.01
N ARG A 24 -12.40 17.38 35.30
CA ARG A 24 -11.41 16.42 35.81
C ARG A 24 -11.58 15.02 35.22
N ASN A 25 -12.82 14.61 34.96
CA ASN A 25 -13.18 13.34 34.34
C ASN A 25 -13.22 13.39 32.79
N ALA A 26 -12.74 14.49 32.19
CA ALA A 26 -12.59 14.59 30.75
C ALA A 26 -11.57 13.58 30.24
N ASP A 27 -11.70 13.26 28.96
CA ASP A 27 -10.65 12.59 28.21
C ASP A 27 -9.72 13.61 27.54
N VAL A 28 -8.61 13.10 27.03
CA VAL A 28 -7.62 13.89 26.29
C VAL A 28 -8.24 14.54 25.05
N GLU A 29 -9.23 13.92 24.39
CA GLU A 29 -9.97 14.53 23.27
C GLU A 29 -10.73 15.81 23.69
N ALA A 30 -11.40 15.78 24.84
CA ALA A 30 -12.03 16.98 25.39
C ALA A 30 -11.00 18.05 25.79
N LEU A 31 -9.82 17.65 26.27
CA LEU A 31 -8.72 18.58 26.55
C LEU A 31 -8.16 19.23 25.27
N GLN A 32 -7.98 18.46 24.19
CA GLN A 32 -7.58 18.97 22.89
C GLN A 32 -8.56 20.04 22.38
N ARG A 33 -9.87 19.82 22.52
CA ARG A 33 -10.90 20.81 22.19
C ARG A 33 -10.76 22.09 23.02
N ALA A 34 -10.62 21.95 24.34
CA ALA A 34 -10.48 23.10 25.23
C ALA A 34 -9.22 23.93 24.91
N ILE A 35 -8.09 23.27 24.59
CA ILE A 35 -6.85 23.96 24.14
C ILE A 35 -7.11 24.75 22.85
N VAL A 36 -7.84 24.16 21.89
CA VAL A 36 -8.13 24.84 20.63
C VAL A 36 -9.05 26.04 20.82
N ASP A 37 -10.09 25.89 21.65
CA ASP A 37 -11.06 26.93 21.91
C ASP A 37 -10.45 28.12 22.68
N GLU A 38 -9.55 27.86 23.63
CA GLU A 38 -8.89 28.89 24.45
C GLU A 38 -7.87 29.73 23.64
N LYS A 39 -7.22 29.14 22.63
CA LYS A 39 -6.23 29.80 21.76
C LYS A 39 -6.69 29.98 20.31
N LYS A 40 -7.96 30.35 20.14
CA LYS A 40 -8.58 30.49 18.82
C LYS A 40 -7.80 31.37 17.83
N ASP A 41 -7.14 32.43 18.31
CA ASP A 41 -6.30 33.33 17.51
C ASP A 41 -5.06 32.66 16.89
N VAL A 42 -4.39 31.80 17.66
CA VAL A 42 -3.28 30.96 17.17
C VAL A 42 -3.81 29.86 16.26
N ASN A 43 -4.95 29.26 16.60
CA ASN A 43 -5.54 28.18 15.82
C ASN A 43 -6.12 28.62 14.47
N ASP A 44 -6.65 29.84 14.38
CA ASP A 44 -7.11 30.44 13.12
C ASP A 44 -5.92 30.68 12.17
N ARG A 45 -4.73 31.01 12.71
CA ARG A 45 -3.48 31.17 11.93
C ARG A 45 -2.98 29.85 11.36
N PHE A 46 -3.14 28.74 12.09
CA PHE A 46 -2.64 27.42 11.70
C PHE A 46 -3.72 26.46 11.18
N LYS A 47 -5.00 26.83 11.18
CA LYS A 47 -6.15 25.97 10.81
C LYS A 47 -6.14 24.60 11.51
N VAL A 48 -5.86 24.59 12.81
CA VAL A 48 -5.65 23.36 13.59
C VAL A 48 -6.98 22.83 14.11
N GLY A 49 -7.31 21.58 13.75
CA GLY A 49 -8.43 20.86 14.36
C GLY A 49 -8.05 20.30 15.73
N PRO A 50 -8.97 20.19 16.70
CA PRO A 50 -8.67 19.60 18.01
C PRO A 50 -7.98 18.24 17.93
N ALA A 51 -8.44 17.37 17.02
CA ALA A 51 -7.89 16.02 16.86
C ALA A 51 -6.47 15.96 16.28
N THR A 52 -5.94 17.05 15.71
CA THR A 52 -4.60 17.08 15.11
C THR A 52 -3.50 17.50 16.09
N LEU A 53 -3.87 18.02 17.27
CA LEU A 53 -2.91 18.32 18.33
C LEU A 53 -2.31 17.04 18.89
N THR A 54 -0.98 16.94 18.94
CA THR A 54 -0.34 15.91 19.76
C THR A 54 -0.02 16.51 21.13
N LEU A 55 -0.50 15.85 22.19
CA LEU A 55 -0.29 16.30 23.56
C LEU A 55 0.68 15.37 24.29
N TYR A 56 1.50 15.93 25.15
CA TYR A 56 2.43 15.20 26.01
C TYR A 56 2.27 15.62 27.47
N LEU A 57 2.52 14.70 28.40
CA LEU A 57 2.70 15.06 29.81
C LEU A 57 3.99 15.84 29.97
N ALA A 58 3.95 16.99 30.63
CA ALA A 58 5.13 17.81 30.92
C ALA A 58 5.93 17.27 32.13
N ARG A 59 6.06 15.94 32.25
CA ARG A 59 6.95 15.22 33.16
C ARG A 59 7.51 14.00 32.43
N LYS A 60 8.78 13.65 32.67
CA LYS A 60 9.42 12.53 31.96
C LYS A 60 8.90 11.19 32.48
N LYS A 61 9.00 10.16 31.63
CA LYS A 61 8.51 8.81 31.95
C LYS A 61 9.19 8.25 33.20
N GLY A 62 8.40 7.98 34.23
CA GLY A 62 8.89 7.47 35.53
C GLY A 62 9.24 8.56 36.55
N GLU A 63 9.11 9.83 36.19
CA GLU A 63 9.29 10.96 37.12
C GLU A 63 7.94 11.47 37.67
N THR A 64 7.97 12.05 38.86
CA THR A 64 6.79 12.64 39.53
C THR A 64 6.79 14.17 39.49
N THR A 65 7.84 14.79 38.95
CA THR A 65 8.05 16.24 38.97
C THR A 65 7.58 16.86 37.66
N TRP A 66 6.75 17.90 37.74
CA TRP A 66 6.31 18.68 36.59
C TRP A 66 7.40 19.65 36.13
N MET A 67 7.39 19.95 34.83
CA MET A 67 8.23 21.00 34.27
C MET A 67 7.87 22.34 34.89
N LYS A 68 8.88 23.12 35.27
CA LYS A 68 8.69 24.49 35.76
C LYS A 68 8.57 25.48 34.62
N HIS A 69 7.65 26.42 34.75
CA HIS A 69 7.58 27.60 33.90
C HIS A 69 8.62 28.61 34.39
N ASP A 70 9.83 28.56 33.81
CA ASP A 70 10.96 29.38 34.20
C ASP A 70 11.58 30.14 33.01
N ARG A 71 12.71 30.81 33.24
CA ARG A 71 13.38 31.62 32.21
C ARG A 71 13.91 30.82 31.01
N ASN A 72 13.95 29.49 31.09
CA ASN A 72 14.42 28.61 30.04
C ASN A 72 13.28 28.01 29.21
N THR A 73 12.02 28.13 29.67
CA THR A 73 10.84 27.53 29.01
C THR A 73 10.71 27.98 27.56
N GLU A 74 10.88 29.26 27.25
CA GLU A 74 10.78 29.75 25.86
C GLU A 74 11.84 29.10 24.95
N SER A 75 13.10 29.05 25.41
CA SER A 75 14.18 28.42 24.63
C SER A 75 13.97 26.92 24.46
N PHE A 76 13.35 26.26 25.43
CA PHE A 76 13.00 24.84 25.34
C PHE A 76 11.91 24.62 24.28
N LEU A 77 10.83 25.42 24.30
CA LEU A 77 9.71 25.31 23.36
C LEU A 77 10.10 25.68 21.93
N GLN A 78 11.13 26.51 21.73
CA GLN A 78 11.71 26.80 20.42
C GLN A 78 12.62 25.69 19.88
N GLY A 79 12.97 24.71 20.72
CA GLY A 79 13.72 23.52 20.33
C GLY A 79 12.88 22.51 19.54
N GLY A 80 13.52 21.40 19.16
CA GLY A 80 12.78 20.25 18.61
C GLY A 80 11.99 19.52 19.70
N ILE A 81 11.01 18.72 19.28
CA ILE A 81 10.17 17.92 20.19
C ILE A 81 11.05 16.92 20.96
N ASP A 82 11.01 16.98 22.29
CA ASP A 82 11.70 16.04 23.16
C ASP A 82 10.85 14.76 23.32
N THR A 83 11.37 13.63 22.83
CA THR A 83 10.69 12.34 22.82
C THR A 83 10.71 11.62 24.18
N ASP A 84 11.35 12.19 25.20
CA ASP A 84 11.34 11.66 26.57
C ASP A 84 10.00 11.89 27.30
N TYR A 85 9.16 12.80 26.80
CA TYR A 85 7.84 13.08 27.38
C TYR A 85 6.77 12.10 26.88
N GLU A 86 5.88 11.67 27.78
CA GLU A 86 4.88 10.66 27.46
C GLU A 86 3.72 11.25 26.64
N LYS A 87 3.49 10.68 25.46
CA LYS A 87 2.39 11.07 24.56
C LYS A 87 1.03 10.65 25.14
N LEU A 88 0.11 11.59 25.19
CA LEU A 88 -1.27 11.38 25.63
C LEU A 88 -2.12 10.79 24.49
N LEU A 89 -2.85 9.71 24.78
CA LEU A 89 -3.80 9.11 23.83
C LEU A 89 -5.20 9.70 24.02
N SER A 90 -5.88 10.03 22.91
CA SER A 90 -7.15 10.76 22.89
C SER A 90 -8.27 10.13 23.74
N SER A 91 -8.33 8.79 23.81
CA SER A 91 -9.34 8.05 24.58
C SER A 91 -9.05 7.94 26.08
N TRP A 92 -7.88 8.40 26.55
CA TRP A 92 -7.51 8.28 27.96
C TRP A 92 -8.20 9.34 28.81
N LYS A 93 -8.71 8.92 29.97
CA LYS A 93 -9.27 9.82 30.97
C LYS A 93 -8.15 10.49 31.76
N LEU A 94 -8.26 11.80 32.00
CA LEU A 94 -7.26 12.55 32.77
C LEU A 94 -7.08 12.01 34.19
N THR A 95 -8.13 11.41 34.77
CA THR A 95 -8.09 10.72 36.08
C THR A 95 -7.28 9.43 36.10
N LYS A 96 -6.80 8.93 34.96
CA LYS A 96 -5.95 7.73 34.91
C LYS A 96 -4.70 7.98 35.76
N ALA A 97 -4.34 7.03 36.63
CA ALA A 97 -3.22 7.14 37.58
C ALA A 97 -1.87 7.42 36.90
N GLU A 98 -1.69 6.92 35.68
CA GLU A 98 -0.50 7.16 34.85
C GLU A 98 -0.43 8.59 34.28
N LEU A 99 -1.56 9.33 34.25
CA LEU A 99 -1.64 10.70 33.75
C LEU A 99 -1.55 11.72 34.89
N LEU A 100 -2.68 12.36 35.23
CA LEU A 100 -2.78 13.24 36.39
C LEU A 100 -3.08 12.42 37.64
N GLY A 101 -3.91 11.38 37.50
CA GLY A 101 -4.39 10.56 38.61
C GLY A 101 -5.56 11.19 39.37
N PRO A 102 -6.17 10.43 40.29
CA PRO A 102 -7.39 10.84 40.99
C PRO A 102 -7.16 11.93 42.05
N ASP A 103 -5.92 12.14 42.51
CA ASP A 103 -5.56 13.08 43.58
C ASP A 103 -4.73 14.28 43.08
N PHE A 104 -4.70 14.50 41.76
CA PHE A 104 -3.95 15.60 41.16
C PHE A 104 -4.40 16.96 41.68
N GLN A 105 -3.42 17.79 42.07
CA GLN A 105 -3.58 19.22 42.32
C GLN A 105 -2.46 19.97 41.58
N PRO A 106 -2.77 20.99 40.76
CA PRO A 106 -1.76 21.77 40.06
C PRO A 106 -0.93 22.59 41.06
N GLY A 107 0.39 22.58 40.89
CA GLY A 107 1.31 23.42 41.66
C GLY A 107 1.56 24.78 40.99
N ASP A 108 2.08 25.74 41.77
CA ASP A 108 2.46 27.06 41.25
C ASP A 108 3.62 26.93 40.24
N GLU A 109 3.49 27.65 39.12
CA GLU A 109 4.49 27.74 38.05
C GLU A 109 4.85 26.37 37.43
N GLU A 110 3.89 25.44 37.38
CA GLU A 110 4.06 24.12 36.76
C GLU A 110 3.36 24.04 35.41
N ILE A 111 4.08 23.56 34.41
CA ILE A 111 3.52 23.19 33.10
C ILE A 111 3.10 21.73 33.20
N HIS A 112 1.90 21.44 32.75
CA HIS A 112 1.28 20.13 32.89
C HIS A 112 1.19 19.40 31.54
N VAL A 113 1.00 20.15 30.46
CA VAL A 113 0.80 19.63 29.11
C VAL A 113 1.71 20.35 28.13
N LEU A 114 2.44 19.60 27.32
CA LEU A 114 3.14 20.13 26.15
C LEU A 114 2.29 19.87 24.91
N VAL A 115 2.14 20.88 24.07
CA VAL A 115 1.29 20.89 22.88
C VAL A 115 2.19 20.97 21.65
N GLU A 116 2.14 19.94 20.83
CA GLU A 116 2.75 19.91 19.51
C GLU A 116 1.67 20.28 18.47
N LEU A 117 1.97 21.34 17.71
CA LEU A 117 1.18 21.73 16.55
C LEU A 117 1.57 20.86 15.34
N PRO A 118 0.62 20.51 14.46
CA PRO A 118 0.95 19.79 13.23
C PRO A 118 1.89 20.63 12.35
N ASP A 119 2.84 19.97 11.68
CA ASP A 119 3.73 20.65 10.73
C ASP A 119 2.90 21.46 9.73
N ALA A 120 3.32 22.70 9.43
CA ALA A 120 2.63 23.54 8.44
C ALA A 120 2.63 22.93 7.00
N GLN A 121 3.44 21.89 6.75
CA GLN A 121 3.39 21.06 5.53
C GLN A 121 2.41 19.87 5.62
N GLN A 122 1.93 19.53 6.83
CA GLN A 122 0.88 18.54 7.12
C GLN A 122 -0.52 19.17 7.24
N ASN A 123 -0.65 20.50 7.21
CA ASN A 123 -1.94 21.20 7.03
C ASN A 123 -2.35 21.33 5.55
N ALA A 124 -1.94 20.37 4.71
CA ALA A 124 -2.88 19.88 3.72
C ALA A 124 -3.95 19.12 4.52
N VAL A 125 -5.01 19.86 4.90
CA VAL A 125 -6.40 19.40 5.03
C VAL A 125 -6.51 17.88 5.26
N GLY A 126 -6.89 17.42 6.47
CA GLY A 126 -7.03 15.98 6.72
C GLY A 126 -7.96 15.31 5.69
N PRO A 127 -7.84 13.99 5.41
CA PRO A 127 -8.70 13.30 4.43
C PRO A 127 -10.21 13.51 4.64
N ALA A 128 -10.63 13.79 5.88
CA ALA A 128 -12.01 14.15 6.23
C ALA A 128 -12.39 15.57 5.79
N ASP A 129 -11.48 16.53 5.85
CA ASP A 129 -11.67 17.91 5.39
C ASP A 129 -11.35 18.07 3.89
N LEU A 130 -10.62 17.10 3.30
CA LEU A 130 -10.32 16.97 1.87
C LEU A 130 -11.43 16.25 1.11
N MET A 131 -12.53 15.86 1.76
CA MET A 131 -13.71 15.44 1.00
C MET A 131 -14.23 16.67 0.26
N PRO A 132 -14.12 16.77 -1.08
CA PRO A 132 -14.99 17.68 -1.78
C PRO A 132 -16.40 17.12 -1.63
N SER A 133 -17.12 17.52 -0.56
CA SER A 133 -18.55 17.23 -0.34
C SER A 133 -18.97 15.83 -0.78
N PHE A 134 -18.23 14.77 -0.44
CA PHE A 134 -18.58 13.41 -0.84
C PHE A 134 -19.12 12.64 0.35
N ASP A 135 -20.25 13.14 0.83
CA ASP A 135 -21.13 12.52 1.82
C ASP A 135 -22.31 11.84 1.11
N GLU A 136 -23.20 11.21 1.88
CA GLU A 136 -24.48 10.67 1.38
C GLU A 136 -25.23 11.69 0.50
N GLU A 137 -25.09 12.99 0.76
CA GLU A 137 -25.78 14.04 0.06
C GLU A 137 -25.33 14.14 -1.41
N PHE A 138 -24.04 14.02 -1.71
CA PHE A 138 -23.55 14.11 -3.10
C PHE A 138 -24.04 12.96 -4.00
N ILE A 139 -23.99 11.72 -3.52
CA ILE A 139 -24.42 10.56 -4.32
C ILE A 139 -25.93 10.52 -4.53
N GLU A 140 -26.70 11.33 -3.79
CA GLU A 140 -28.13 11.50 -3.94
C GLU A 140 -28.52 12.75 -4.75
N GLN A 141 -27.58 13.60 -5.18
CA GLN A 141 -27.87 14.78 -6.00
C GLN A 141 -28.38 14.41 -7.40
N GLU A 142 -28.99 15.38 -8.09
CA GLU A 142 -29.35 15.19 -9.50
C GLU A 142 -28.11 15.10 -10.40
N LEU A 143 -28.23 14.32 -11.48
CA LEU A 143 -27.18 14.24 -12.48
C LEU A 143 -27.08 15.59 -13.23
N PRO A 144 -25.86 16.12 -13.45
CA PRO A 144 -25.67 17.34 -14.22
C PRO A 144 -26.20 17.23 -15.65
N VAL A 145 -26.14 16.01 -16.21
CA VAL A 145 -26.69 15.68 -17.52
C VAL A 145 -27.68 14.53 -17.33
N LYS A 146 -28.96 14.82 -17.53
CA LYS A 146 -30.05 13.86 -17.39
C LYS A 146 -30.21 13.01 -18.65
N ILE A 147 -30.50 11.73 -18.46
CA ILE A 147 -30.70 10.76 -19.53
C ILE A 147 -32.10 10.97 -20.14
N ALA A 148 -32.18 11.07 -21.46
CA ALA A 148 -33.45 11.21 -22.16
C ALA A 148 -34.29 9.92 -22.06
N LEU A 149 -35.49 10.01 -21.49
CA LEU A 149 -36.41 8.89 -21.27
C LEU A 149 -37.84 9.27 -21.71
N PRO A 150 -38.54 8.46 -22.52
CA PRO A 150 -39.93 8.71 -22.87
C PRO A 150 -40.83 8.61 -21.64
N GLU A 151 -41.85 9.47 -21.59
CA GLU A 151 -42.81 9.55 -20.47
C GLU A 151 -43.46 8.20 -20.17
N ARG A 152 -43.94 7.51 -21.22
CA ARG A 152 -44.55 6.18 -21.08
C ARG A 152 -43.61 5.17 -20.39
N ILE A 153 -42.31 5.22 -20.68
CA ILE A 153 -41.34 4.29 -20.08
C ILE A 153 -41.10 4.68 -18.61
N ARG A 154 -40.90 5.97 -18.33
CA ARG A 154 -40.78 6.50 -16.96
C ARG A 154 -41.96 6.04 -16.10
N ASP A 155 -43.18 6.24 -16.58
CA ASP A 155 -44.40 5.93 -15.83
C ASP A 155 -44.55 4.41 -15.64
N THR A 156 -44.21 3.61 -16.65
CA THR A 156 -44.17 2.15 -16.55
C THR A 156 -43.17 1.68 -15.49
N TRP A 157 -42.01 2.32 -15.40
CA TRP A 157 -40.99 1.96 -14.40
C TRP A 157 -41.41 2.41 -13.01
N MET A 158 -41.98 3.61 -12.85
CA MET A 158 -42.53 4.08 -11.57
C MET A 158 -43.65 3.17 -11.05
N ALA A 159 -44.53 2.70 -11.92
CA ALA A 159 -45.60 1.77 -11.55
C ALA A 159 -45.09 0.39 -11.07
N LYS A 160 -43.83 0.03 -11.38
CA LYS A 160 -43.18 -1.20 -10.91
C LYS A 160 -42.43 -1.03 -9.60
N MET A 161 -42.22 0.20 -9.13
CA MET A 161 -41.61 0.46 -7.83
C MET A 161 -42.59 0.09 -6.72
N LYS A 162 -42.07 -0.39 -5.59
CA LYS A 162 -42.92 -0.61 -4.40
C LYS A 162 -43.41 0.73 -3.85
N ILE A 163 -42.55 1.74 -3.90
CA ILE A 163 -42.84 3.12 -3.55
C ILE A 163 -42.41 4.00 -4.75
N PRO A 164 -43.36 4.45 -5.59
CA PRO A 164 -43.05 5.33 -6.71
C PRO A 164 -42.39 6.63 -6.23
N SER A 165 -41.27 7.01 -6.86
CA SER A 165 -40.56 8.26 -6.55
C SER A 165 -40.30 9.07 -7.81
N SER A 166 -41.11 10.12 -8.00
CA SER A 166 -40.91 11.09 -9.10
C SER A 166 -39.60 11.86 -8.93
N ASP A 167 -39.24 12.22 -7.69
CA ASP A 167 -37.99 12.90 -7.36
C ASP A 167 -36.76 12.09 -7.80
N LEU A 168 -36.70 10.80 -7.42
CA LEU A 168 -35.60 9.91 -7.82
C LEU A 168 -35.47 9.82 -9.34
N MET A 169 -36.59 9.68 -10.04
CA MET A 169 -36.58 9.62 -11.51
C MET A 169 -36.14 10.97 -12.12
N ALA A 170 -36.59 12.10 -11.56
CA ALA A 170 -36.23 13.43 -12.02
C ALA A 170 -34.76 13.78 -11.81
N LYS A 171 -34.10 13.18 -10.81
CA LYS A 171 -32.65 13.29 -10.59
C LYS A 171 -31.83 12.70 -11.74
N MET A 172 -32.35 11.66 -12.41
CA MET A 172 -31.61 10.91 -13.44
C MET A 172 -32.06 11.20 -14.86
N PHE A 173 -33.36 11.45 -15.04
CA PHE A 173 -34.00 11.42 -16.35
C PHE A 173 -34.64 12.76 -16.70
N ARG A 174 -34.55 13.12 -17.97
CA ARG A 174 -35.34 14.18 -18.59
C ARG A 174 -36.36 13.53 -19.52
N VAL A 175 -37.62 13.95 -19.44
CA VAL A 175 -38.65 13.45 -20.35
C VAL A 175 -38.37 13.95 -21.77
N ALA A 176 -38.25 13.00 -22.71
CA ALA A 176 -38.08 13.29 -24.13
C ALA A 176 -38.78 12.21 -24.95
N ASN A 177 -39.90 12.55 -25.58
CA ASN A 177 -40.74 11.59 -26.31
C ASN A 177 -40.27 11.36 -27.76
N SER A 178 -39.35 12.18 -28.29
CA SER A 178 -38.84 12.08 -29.66
C SER A 178 -37.48 11.36 -29.76
N GLU A 179 -36.69 11.32 -28.69
CA GLU A 179 -35.27 10.91 -28.74
C GLU A 179 -34.82 10.20 -27.45
N PRO A 180 -35.24 8.92 -27.21
CA PRO A 180 -34.73 8.15 -26.09
C PRO A 180 -33.22 7.89 -26.25
N CYS A 181 -32.49 7.83 -25.14
CA CYS A 181 -31.14 7.26 -25.17
C CYS A 181 -31.22 5.74 -25.38
N LEU A 182 -31.30 5.31 -26.64
CA LEU A 182 -31.46 3.89 -27.02
C LEU A 182 -30.31 3.03 -26.50
N GLU A 183 -29.10 3.58 -26.49
CA GLU A 183 -27.93 2.90 -25.96
C GLU A 183 -28.07 2.63 -24.45
N PHE A 184 -28.47 3.64 -23.67
CA PHE A 184 -28.78 3.46 -22.25
C PHE A 184 -29.87 2.41 -22.04
N MET A 185 -30.97 2.48 -22.80
CA MET A 185 -32.07 1.54 -22.67
C MET A 185 -31.62 0.09 -22.90
N ASN A 186 -30.85 -0.14 -23.96
CA ASN A 186 -30.38 -1.47 -24.35
C ASN A 186 -29.31 -2.02 -23.41
N GLN A 187 -28.39 -1.17 -22.95
CA GLN A 187 -27.26 -1.62 -22.14
C GLN A 187 -27.57 -1.67 -20.64
N ILE A 188 -28.35 -0.72 -20.13
CA ILE A 188 -28.60 -0.54 -18.69
C ILE A 188 -30.10 -0.63 -18.37
N GLY A 189 -30.94 0.18 -19.01
CA GLY A 189 -32.34 0.40 -18.60
C GLY A 189 -33.13 -0.89 -18.39
N TYR A 190 -33.13 -1.79 -19.37
CA TYR A 190 -33.82 -3.08 -19.24
C TYR A 190 -33.24 -3.98 -18.15
N ARG A 191 -31.91 -3.93 -17.95
CA ARG A 191 -31.19 -4.73 -16.95
C ARG A 191 -31.41 -4.22 -15.53
N VAL A 192 -31.58 -2.91 -15.35
CA VAL A 192 -31.96 -2.33 -14.07
C VAL A 192 -33.37 -2.76 -13.68
N VAL A 193 -34.30 -2.85 -14.63
CA VAL A 193 -35.69 -3.27 -14.36
C VAL A 193 -35.81 -4.78 -14.20
N GLN A 194 -35.07 -5.57 -14.97
CA GLN A 194 -35.06 -7.03 -14.95
C GLN A 194 -33.63 -7.57 -15.06
N PRO A 195 -32.86 -7.56 -13.96
CA PRO A 195 -31.51 -8.08 -13.92
C PRO A 195 -31.53 -9.61 -13.97
N GLY A 196 -30.53 -10.20 -14.61
CA GLY A 196 -30.36 -11.65 -14.66
C GLY A 196 -29.74 -12.21 -13.38
N GLY A 197 -30.15 -13.39 -12.93
CA GLY A 197 -29.53 -14.07 -11.79
C GLY A 197 -30.30 -15.30 -11.35
N THR A 198 -29.57 -16.25 -10.76
CA THR A 198 -30.18 -17.31 -9.95
C THR A 198 -29.89 -17.03 -8.49
N GLU A 199 -30.77 -17.47 -7.60
CA GLU A 199 -30.62 -17.32 -6.14
C GLU A 199 -29.28 -17.87 -5.61
N LYS A 200 -28.60 -18.73 -6.40
CA LYS A 200 -27.39 -19.44 -5.99
C LYS A 200 -26.07 -18.70 -6.24
N SER A 201 -25.98 -17.74 -7.19
CA SER A 201 -24.69 -17.06 -7.42
C SER A 201 -24.72 -15.54 -7.49
N PHE A 202 -25.85 -14.88 -7.80
CA PHE A 202 -25.98 -13.40 -7.90
C PHE A 202 -24.93 -12.68 -8.81
N VAL A 203 -23.95 -13.36 -9.39
CA VAL A 203 -22.86 -12.76 -10.18
C VAL A 203 -23.39 -11.98 -11.37
N SER A 204 -24.32 -12.57 -12.14
CA SER A 204 -24.93 -11.87 -13.27
C SER A 204 -25.77 -10.67 -12.85
N PHE A 205 -26.32 -10.71 -11.63
CA PHE A 205 -27.16 -9.65 -11.07
C PHE A 205 -26.30 -8.43 -10.72
N TRP A 206 -25.18 -8.63 -10.02
CA TRP A 206 -24.22 -7.56 -9.75
C TRP A 206 -23.57 -7.03 -11.03
N ASP A 207 -23.26 -7.91 -11.99
CA ASP A 207 -22.75 -7.49 -13.31
C ASP A 207 -23.72 -6.56 -14.05
N ASP A 208 -25.02 -6.88 -14.03
CA ASP A 208 -26.05 -6.08 -14.67
C ASP A 208 -26.21 -4.70 -14.03
N LEU A 209 -26.00 -4.58 -12.72
CA LEU A 209 -26.23 -3.34 -11.95
C LEU A 209 -24.97 -2.53 -11.65
N ILE A 210 -23.78 -3.10 -11.80
CA ILE A 210 -22.50 -2.44 -11.46
C ILE A 210 -21.61 -2.37 -12.70
N ARG A 211 -21.23 -3.53 -13.25
CA ARG A 211 -20.29 -3.61 -14.37
C ARG A 211 -20.84 -2.94 -15.62
N ARG A 212 -22.11 -3.19 -15.97
CA ARG A 212 -22.72 -2.55 -17.14
C ARG A 212 -22.83 -1.04 -17.00
N VAL A 213 -23.13 -0.54 -15.80
CA VAL A 213 -23.21 0.90 -15.53
C VAL A 213 -21.85 1.56 -15.75
N LEU A 214 -20.78 1.03 -15.13
CA LEU A 214 -19.44 1.57 -15.30
C LEU A 214 -18.91 1.44 -16.75
N ASN A 215 -19.21 0.32 -17.42
CA ASN A 215 -18.81 0.12 -18.82
C ASN A 215 -19.52 1.08 -19.79
N PHE A 216 -20.79 1.40 -19.54
CA PHE A 216 -21.55 2.34 -20.35
C PHE A 216 -20.98 3.77 -20.29
N VAL A 217 -20.45 4.19 -19.14
CA VAL A 217 -19.80 5.50 -19.01
C VAL A 217 -18.49 5.55 -19.83
N GLY A 218 -17.87 4.40 -20.10
CA GLY A 218 -16.76 4.29 -21.06
C GLY A 218 -15.43 4.87 -20.61
N ILE A 219 -15.26 5.13 -19.31
CA ILE A 219 -14.07 5.78 -18.73
C ILE A 219 -12.93 4.83 -18.36
N GLY A 220 -13.16 3.52 -18.44
CA GLY A 220 -12.23 2.55 -17.85
C GLY A 220 -12.51 1.11 -18.25
N LYS A 221 -11.81 0.19 -17.59
CA LYS A 221 -11.86 -1.25 -17.86
C LYS A 221 -12.28 -2.01 -16.62
N SER A 222 -13.30 -2.84 -16.77
CA SER A 222 -13.75 -3.78 -15.75
C SER A 222 -12.97 -5.08 -15.81
N GLU A 223 -12.51 -5.57 -14.66
CA GLU A 223 -11.94 -6.91 -14.53
C GLU A 223 -12.65 -7.68 -13.42
N ARG A 224 -13.11 -8.88 -13.75
CA ARG A 224 -13.73 -9.81 -12.79
C ARG A 224 -12.77 -10.94 -12.50
N ASN A 225 -12.66 -11.31 -11.23
CA ASN A 225 -11.84 -12.45 -10.82
C ASN A 225 -12.51 -13.76 -11.29
N PRO A 226 -11.87 -14.57 -12.16
CA PRO A 226 -12.52 -15.71 -12.81
C PRO A 226 -12.74 -16.94 -11.93
N SER A 227 -12.13 -17.01 -10.74
CA SER A 227 -12.24 -18.21 -9.88
C SER A 227 -13.65 -18.34 -9.29
N ARG A 228 -14.38 -19.35 -9.75
CA ARG A 228 -15.62 -19.84 -9.13
C ARG A 228 -15.37 -20.62 -7.84
N SER A 229 -14.12 -20.97 -7.56
CA SER A 229 -13.65 -21.53 -6.29
C SER A 229 -13.16 -20.40 -5.39
N ALA A 230 -13.35 -20.57 -4.09
CA ALA A 230 -12.78 -19.72 -3.04
C ALA A 230 -11.22 -19.78 -2.96
N SER A 231 -10.54 -20.24 -4.03
CA SER A 231 -9.11 -20.55 -4.06
C SER A 231 -8.23 -19.53 -4.78
N THR A 232 -8.79 -18.50 -5.45
CA THR A 232 -7.97 -17.28 -5.58
C THR A 232 -7.70 -16.84 -4.16
N GLY A 233 -6.42 -16.89 -3.77
CA GLY A 233 -6.01 -16.72 -2.39
C GLY A 233 -6.68 -15.49 -1.76
N PRO A 234 -6.84 -15.48 -0.42
CA PRO A 234 -7.72 -14.57 0.34
C PRO A 234 -7.56 -13.05 0.14
N ASN A 235 -6.74 -12.56 -0.81
CA ASN A 235 -6.29 -11.18 -0.95
C ASN A 235 -6.75 -10.45 -2.24
N ARG A 236 -7.60 -11.04 -3.12
CA ARG A 236 -8.11 -10.33 -4.31
C ARG A 236 -9.62 -10.04 -4.24
N PRO A 237 -10.07 -8.81 -4.53
CA PRO A 237 -11.50 -8.50 -4.68
C PRO A 237 -12.15 -9.25 -5.86
N ASN A 238 -13.48 -9.41 -5.81
CA ASN A 238 -14.25 -10.10 -6.84
C ASN A 238 -14.34 -9.28 -8.13
N TYR A 239 -14.42 -7.96 -7.97
CA TYR A 239 -14.57 -6.99 -9.05
C TYR A 239 -13.54 -5.88 -8.89
N LEU A 240 -12.93 -5.48 -10.01
CA LEU A 240 -11.98 -4.38 -10.08
C LEU A 240 -12.35 -3.51 -11.28
N PHE A 241 -12.15 -2.21 -11.15
CA PHE A 241 -12.33 -1.25 -12.24
C PHE A 241 -11.13 -0.32 -12.31
N PHE A 242 -10.56 -0.22 -13.50
CA PHE A 242 -9.34 0.52 -13.77
C PHE A 242 -9.63 1.75 -14.62
N VAL A 243 -9.06 2.89 -14.24
CA VAL A 243 -9.00 4.11 -15.05
C VAL A 243 -7.51 4.48 -15.16
N ASP A 244 -7.03 4.72 -16.39
CA ASP A 244 -5.61 4.98 -16.66
C ASP A 244 -4.64 3.96 -15.99
N SER A 245 -5.01 2.68 -16.03
CA SER A 245 -4.29 1.55 -15.39
C SER A 245 -4.23 1.57 -13.85
N VAL A 246 -4.92 2.50 -13.19
CA VAL A 246 -5.02 2.56 -11.72
C VAL A 246 -6.34 1.91 -11.26
N CYS A 247 -6.30 1.02 -10.26
CA CYS A 247 -7.50 0.37 -9.71
C CYS A 247 -8.21 1.26 -8.68
N VAL A 248 -9.03 2.19 -9.19
CA VAL A 248 -9.74 3.20 -8.39
C VAL A 248 -11.08 2.74 -7.80
N PHE A 249 -11.63 1.64 -8.31
CA PHE A 249 -12.88 1.07 -7.78
C PHE A 249 -12.84 -0.46 -7.67
N ARG A 250 -13.30 -1.00 -6.53
CA ARG A 250 -13.20 -2.43 -6.18
C ARG A 250 -14.43 -2.97 -5.47
N GLY A 251 -14.71 -4.26 -5.62
CA GLY A 251 -15.90 -4.91 -5.07
C GLY A 251 -15.64 -6.27 -4.45
N VAL A 252 -16.23 -6.52 -3.28
CA VAL A 252 -16.27 -7.84 -2.65
C VAL A 252 -17.70 -8.34 -2.58
N GLU A 253 -17.94 -9.53 -3.11
CA GLU A 253 -19.25 -10.14 -3.28
C GLU A 253 -19.31 -11.49 -2.55
N LYS A 254 -20.38 -11.73 -1.78
CA LYS A 254 -20.60 -13.00 -1.09
C LYS A 254 -21.96 -13.58 -1.40
N ALA A 255 -22.01 -14.92 -1.34
CA ALA A 255 -23.24 -15.67 -1.46
C ALA A 255 -24.27 -15.24 -0.39
N PRO A 256 -25.58 -15.36 -0.69
CA PRO A 256 -26.64 -15.08 0.28
C PRO A 256 -26.45 -15.82 1.61
N GLY A 257 -26.85 -15.19 2.72
CA GLY A 257 -26.75 -15.75 4.06
C GLY A 257 -25.43 -15.45 4.81
N ARG A 258 -24.48 -14.76 4.19
CA ARG A 258 -23.31 -14.18 4.88
C ARG A 258 -23.66 -12.83 5.51
N GLN A 259 -22.89 -12.40 6.50
CA GLN A 259 -23.04 -11.06 7.07
C GLN A 259 -22.30 -10.03 6.23
N ILE A 260 -22.89 -8.85 6.00
CA ILE A 260 -22.30 -7.76 5.21
C ILE A 260 -20.96 -7.24 5.78
N ALA A 261 -20.73 -7.45 7.08
CA ALA A 261 -19.45 -7.15 7.74
C ALA A 261 -18.28 -7.98 7.16
N THR A 262 -18.54 -9.18 6.65
CA THR A 262 -17.50 -10.04 6.04
C THR A 262 -16.94 -9.44 4.74
N PRO A 263 -17.74 -9.13 3.70
CA PRO A 263 -17.21 -8.49 2.51
C PRO A 263 -16.66 -7.08 2.78
N ARG A 264 -17.19 -6.31 3.75
CA ARG A 264 -16.58 -5.03 4.18
C ARG A 264 -15.16 -5.24 4.70
N ARG A 265 -14.97 -6.18 5.63
CA ARG A 265 -13.64 -6.47 6.19
C ARG A 265 -12.66 -6.92 5.12
N GLU A 266 -13.09 -7.81 4.24
CA GLU A 266 -12.31 -8.24 3.08
C GLU A 266 -12.02 -7.10 2.09
N LEU A 267 -12.85 -6.05 2.02
CA LEU A 267 -12.55 -4.91 1.15
C LEU A 267 -11.28 -4.17 1.61
N VAL A 268 -11.07 -4.13 2.94
CA VAL A 268 -9.94 -3.49 3.62
C VAL A 268 -8.73 -4.41 3.71
N GLU A 269 -8.89 -5.61 4.26
CA GLU A 269 -7.79 -6.58 4.50
C GLU A 269 -7.06 -6.98 3.20
N LYS A 270 -7.76 -6.91 2.06
CA LYS A 270 -7.21 -7.24 0.74
C LYS A 270 -6.46 -6.08 0.07
N LEU A 271 -6.56 -4.86 0.61
CA LEU A 271 -5.93 -3.68 0.02
C LEU A 271 -4.61 -3.38 0.73
N VAL A 272 -3.51 -3.39 -0.02
CA VAL A 272 -2.27 -2.72 0.39
C VAL A 272 -2.28 -1.34 -0.25
N TRP A 273 -2.15 -0.30 0.57
CA TRP A 273 -2.21 1.06 0.07
C TRP A 273 -0.95 1.43 -0.72
N ASN A 274 -1.09 1.50 -2.05
CA ASN A 274 -0.02 1.90 -2.97
C ASN A 274 -0.46 3.08 -3.87
N TYR A 275 -1.36 3.91 -3.36
CA TYR A 275 -2.04 4.97 -4.12
C TYR A 275 -1.50 6.37 -3.79
N GLY A 276 -0.31 6.44 -3.18
CA GLY A 276 0.29 7.70 -2.72
C GLY A 276 -0.63 8.40 -1.73
N ASP A 277 -0.82 9.70 -1.95
CA ASP A 277 -1.64 10.58 -1.11
C ASP A 277 -3.07 10.76 -1.64
N ALA A 278 -3.55 9.82 -2.47
CA ALA A 278 -4.95 9.81 -2.87
C ALA A 278 -5.85 9.89 -1.61
N PRO A 279 -6.90 10.72 -1.59
CA PRO A 279 -7.70 10.92 -0.38
C PRO A 279 -8.51 9.67 -0.01
N TYR A 280 -8.98 8.94 -1.02
CA TYR A 280 -9.69 7.68 -0.87
C TYR A 280 -9.69 6.91 -2.19
N LEU A 281 -9.97 5.61 -2.11
CA LEU A 281 -10.49 4.81 -3.22
C LEU A 281 -11.97 4.56 -3.00
N LEU A 282 -12.67 4.08 -4.02
CA LEU A 282 -14.08 3.72 -3.88
C LEU A 282 -14.24 2.21 -3.95
N GLY A 283 -15.25 1.69 -3.27
CA GLY A 283 -15.57 0.28 -3.38
C GLY A 283 -16.93 -0.08 -2.85
N TYR A 284 -17.31 -1.34 -3.02
CA TYR A 284 -18.58 -1.85 -2.53
C TYR A 284 -18.45 -3.23 -1.90
N ALA A 285 -19.35 -3.52 -0.97
CA ALA A 285 -19.58 -4.84 -0.40
C ALA A 285 -20.99 -5.31 -0.74
N ALA A 286 -21.13 -6.57 -1.18
CA ALA A 286 -22.42 -7.12 -1.59
C ALA A 286 -22.71 -8.49 -0.98
N VAL A 287 -23.94 -8.68 -0.48
CA VAL A 287 -24.50 -9.98 -0.07
C VAL A 287 -25.93 -10.10 -0.60
N GLY A 288 -26.14 -10.99 -1.57
CA GLY A 288 -27.43 -11.11 -2.25
C GLY A 288 -27.90 -9.77 -2.83
N TYR A 289 -29.04 -9.28 -2.34
CA TYR A 289 -29.63 -7.99 -2.75
C TYR A 289 -29.11 -6.77 -1.96
N GLU A 290 -28.45 -6.98 -0.81
CA GLU A 290 -27.88 -5.88 -0.03
C GLU A 290 -26.53 -5.48 -0.61
N VAL A 291 -26.38 -4.21 -0.95
CA VAL A 291 -25.12 -3.62 -1.41
C VAL A 291 -24.84 -2.35 -0.62
N ARG A 292 -23.59 -2.17 -0.21
CA ARG A 292 -23.12 -0.99 0.50
C ARG A 292 -21.95 -0.36 -0.24
N LEU A 293 -21.98 0.95 -0.41
CA LEU A 293 -20.93 1.75 -1.03
C LEU A 293 -19.98 2.28 0.04
N TYR A 294 -18.68 2.33 -0.24
CA TYR A 294 -17.66 2.78 0.69
C TYR A 294 -16.62 3.69 0.06
N ALA A 295 -16.15 4.65 0.84
CA ALA A 295 -14.88 5.34 0.64
C ALA A 295 -13.82 4.60 1.47
N ILE A 296 -12.80 4.11 0.79
CA ILE A 296 -11.69 3.38 1.40
C ILE A 296 -10.56 4.38 1.62
N THR A 297 -10.22 4.66 2.87
CA THR A 297 -9.24 5.68 3.27
C THR A 297 -8.02 5.05 3.92
N ARG A 298 -6.91 5.76 3.93
CA ARG A 298 -5.71 5.40 4.71
C ARG A 298 -5.50 6.41 5.83
N THR A 299 -5.39 5.93 7.06
CA THR A 299 -4.93 6.73 8.22
C THR A 299 -3.61 6.15 8.70
N HIS A 300 -2.53 6.91 8.56
CA HIS A 300 -1.16 6.43 8.75
C HIS A 300 -0.86 5.17 7.92
N ASN A 301 -0.82 3.99 8.56
CA ASN A 301 -0.58 2.69 7.92
C ASN A 301 -1.84 1.81 7.85
N ASP A 302 -2.94 2.22 8.47
CA ASP A 302 -4.17 1.46 8.49
C ASP A 302 -5.11 1.92 7.39
N VAL A 303 -5.77 0.95 6.78
CA VAL A 303 -6.82 1.17 5.80
C VAL A 303 -8.16 0.96 6.50
N ASP A 304 -9.13 1.82 6.22
CA ASP A 304 -10.52 1.61 6.66
C ASP A 304 -11.51 1.93 5.54
N ALA A 305 -12.75 1.47 5.69
CA ALA A 305 -13.84 1.70 4.76
C ALA A 305 -14.99 2.42 5.46
N ILE A 306 -15.19 3.68 5.09
CA ILE A 306 -16.28 4.57 5.53
C ILE A 306 -17.50 4.29 4.66
N GLU A 307 -18.64 3.96 5.28
CA GLU A 307 -19.88 3.68 4.58
C GLU A 307 -20.48 4.98 4.02
N LEU A 308 -20.83 4.95 2.73
CA LEU A 308 -21.39 6.09 2.01
C LEU A 308 -22.87 5.91 1.69
N GLY A 309 -23.39 4.68 1.79
CA GLY A 309 -24.78 4.41 1.48
C GLY A 309 -25.11 2.93 1.46
N VAL A 310 -26.37 2.62 1.80
CA VAL A 310 -26.94 1.27 1.86
C VAL A 310 -28.07 1.14 0.85
N TYR A 311 -28.03 0.07 0.05
CA TYR A 311 -28.96 -0.14 -1.06
C TYR A 311 -29.57 -1.55 -1.00
N ASP A 312 -30.90 -1.62 -0.99
CA ASP A 312 -31.64 -2.86 -1.19
C ASP A 312 -32.02 -3.00 -2.67
N LEU A 313 -31.26 -3.83 -3.39
CA LEU A 313 -31.44 -4.07 -4.81
C LEU A 313 -32.58 -5.05 -5.12
N LYS A 314 -33.28 -5.57 -4.11
CA LYS A 314 -34.46 -6.44 -4.29
C LYS A 314 -35.58 -5.69 -5.01
N TYR A 315 -35.73 -4.41 -4.70
CA TYR A 315 -36.77 -3.56 -5.25
C TYR A 315 -36.25 -2.64 -6.35
N LEU A 316 -37.16 -2.16 -7.20
CA LEU A 316 -36.76 -1.36 -8.36
C LEU A 316 -36.22 0.02 -7.95
N GLU A 317 -36.84 0.65 -6.96
CA GLU A 317 -36.40 1.94 -6.42
C GLU A 317 -34.96 1.89 -5.87
N GLY A 318 -34.58 0.82 -5.15
CA GLY A 318 -33.22 0.65 -4.65
C GLY A 318 -32.19 0.44 -5.76
N ARG A 319 -32.58 -0.24 -6.85
CA ARG A 319 -31.75 -0.37 -8.06
C ARG A 319 -31.53 0.97 -8.77
N PHE A 320 -32.55 1.83 -8.83
CA PHE A 320 -32.38 3.19 -9.38
C PHE A 320 -31.52 4.08 -8.48
N ARG A 321 -31.69 4.02 -7.15
CA ARG A 321 -30.81 4.73 -6.20
C ARG A 321 -29.35 4.30 -6.35
N TRP A 322 -29.12 2.99 -6.46
CA TRP A 322 -27.78 2.45 -6.72
C TRP A 322 -27.21 2.92 -8.06
N MET A 323 -28.02 2.92 -9.13
CA MET A 323 -27.58 3.41 -10.44
C MET A 323 -27.20 4.90 -10.39
N LEU A 324 -27.97 5.72 -9.68
CA LEU A 324 -27.64 7.14 -9.47
C LEU A 324 -26.29 7.29 -8.76
N ALA A 325 -26.10 6.59 -7.65
CA ALA A 325 -24.84 6.60 -6.91
C ALA A 325 -23.66 6.16 -7.78
N MET A 326 -23.81 5.07 -8.55
CA MET A 326 -22.76 4.57 -9.45
C MET A 326 -22.41 5.53 -10.58
N LEU A 327 -23.38 6.29 -11.12
CA LEU A 327 -23.12 7.32 -12.13
C LEU A 327 -22.35 8.51 -11.53
N HIS A 328 -22.63 8.89 -10.29
CA HIS A 328 -21.84 9.89 -9.56
C HIS A 328 -20.44 9.40 -9.23
N VAL A 329 -20.31 8.16 -8.74
CA VAL A 329 -19.01 7.49 -8.53
C VAL A 329 -18.18 7.53 -9.82
N ALA A 330 -18.76 7.15 -10.96
CA ALA A 330 -18.06 7.13 -12.24
C ALA A 330 -17.46 8.50 -12.61
N ARG A 331 -18.12 9.61 -12.26
CA ARG A 331 -17.60 10.96 -12.52
C ARG A 331 -16.33 11.28 -11.73
N LEU A 332 -16.11 10.64 -10.59
CA LEU A 332 -14.96 10.87 -9.70
C LEU A 332 -13.74 10.01 -10.06
N LEU A 333 -13.97 8.83 -10.65
CA LEU A 333 -12.92 7.84 -10.90
C LEU A 333 -11.73 8.37 -11.73
N PRO A 334 -11.92 9.18 -12.80
CA PRO A 334 -10.79 9.74 -13.56
C PRO A 334 -9.93 10.71 -12.73
N SER A 335 -10.56 11.57 -11.92
CA SER A 335 -9.83 12.50 -11.05
C SER A 335 -9.05 11.75 -9.98
N LEU A 336 -9.65 10.73 -9.36
CA LEU A 336 -8.94 9.87 -8.40
C LEU A 336 -7.74 9.16 -9.04
N ALA A 337 -7.88 8.64 -10.25
CA ALA A 337 -6.78 7.97 -10.96
C ALA A 337 -5.62 8.94 -11.24
N SER A 338 -5.92 10.19 -11.59
CA SER A 338 -4.91 11.20 -11.90
C SER A 338 -4.07 11.63 -10.69
N LEU A 339 -4.59 11.46 -9.47
CA LEU A 339 -3.88 11.74 -8.22
C LEU A 339 -2.92 10.62 -7.80
N CYS A 340 -3.01 9.44 -8.43
CA CYS A 340 -2.24 8.28 -8.03
C CYS A 340 -0.84 8.25 -8.67
N PRO A 341 0.20 7.83 -7.92
CA PRO A 341 1.56 7.70 -8.45
C PRO A 341 1.68 6.51 -9.41
N ASP A 342 2.77 6.46 -10.18
CA ASP A 342 3.05 5.36 -11.14
C ASP A 342 3.06 3.98 -10.49
N SER A 343 3.52 3.90 -9.22
CA SER A 343 3.48 2.65 -8.46
C SER A 343 2.07 2.06 -8.37
N ALA A 344 1.01 2.87 -8.35
CA ALA A 344 -0.38 2.40 -8.32
C ALA A 344 -0.80 1.69 -9.63
N ARG A 345 -0.17 2.06 -10.76
CA ARG A 345 -0.42 1.46 -12.09
C ARG A 345 0.14 0.04 -12.20
N GLU A 346 1.02 -0.35 -11.29
CA GLU A 346 1.58 -1.70 -11.22
C GLU A 346 0.66 -2.71 -10.50
N GLU A 347 -0.45 -2.26 -9.91
CA GLU A 347 -1.37 -3.16 -9.21
C GLU A 347 -2.11 -4.06 -10.23
N TYR A 348 -2.00 -5.38 -10.05
CA TYR A 348 -2.53 -6.41 -10.94
C TYR A 348 -1.95 -6.40 -12.36
N THR A 349 -0.75 -5.84 -12.56
CA THR A 349 -0.04 -5.97 -13.83
C THR A 349 0.13 -7.44 -14.19
N LYS A 350 -0.23 -7.77 -15.44
CA LYS A 350 -0.05 -9.09 -16.04
C LYS A 350 1.14 -9.03 -16.98
N ILE A 351 2.19 -9.74 -16.62
CA ILE A 351 3.38 -9.89 -17.46
C ILE A 351 3.28 -11.27 -18.12
N VAL A 352 3.21 -11.31 -19.45
CA VAL A 352 3.29 -12.56 -20.19
C VAL A 352 4.76 -12.84 -20.46
N ARG A 353 5.22 -14.01 -20.01
CA ARG A 353 6.57 -14.52 -20.22
C ARG A 353 6.53 -15.60 -21.30
N ASP A 354 7.70 -16.10 -21.67
CA ASP A 354 7.85 -17.18 -22.62
C ASP A 354 7.06 -18.44 -22.20
N GLN A 355 6.77 -19.30 -23.17
CA GLN A 355 6.02 -20.54 -22.97
C GLN A 355 4.60 -20.37 -22.40
N GLY A 356 4.05 -19.15 -22.43
CA GLY A 356 2.67 -18.86 -22.00
C GLY A 356 2.50 -18.70 -20.49
N ILE A 357 3.60 -18.64 -19.73
CA ILE A 357 3.59 -18.34 -18.29
C ILE A 357 3.15 -16.89 -18.08
N LYS A 358 2.23 -16.66 -17.15
CA LYS A 358 1.75 -15.31 -16.81
C LYS A 358 2.12 -14.98 -15.37
N VAL A 359 2.77 -13.86 -15.16
CA VAL A 359 3.06 -13.32 -13.83
C VAL A 359 2.04 -12.24 -13.52
N LEU A 360 1.31 -12.39 -12.42
CA LEU A 360 0.38 -11.42 -11.89
C LEU A 360 0.95 -10.81 -10.62
N LEU A 361 1.11 -9.49 -10.61
CA LEU A 361 1.59 -8.74 -9.46
C LEU A 361 0.39 -8.28 -8.61
N GLU A 362 0.03 -9.05 -7.57
CA GLU A 362 -1.00 -8.67 -6.58
C GLU A 362 -0.42 -7.80 -5.47
N PRO A 363 -1.17 -6.96 -4.75
CA PRO A 363 -0.60 -5.92 -3.86
C PRO A 363 0.47 -6.40 -2.86
N SER A 364 0.33 -7.60 -2.30
CA SER A 364 1.26 -8.17 -1.30
C SER A 364 2.00 -9.43 -1.76
N ARG A 365 1.74 -9.92 -2.98
CA ARG A 365 2.28 -11.20 -3.47
C ARG A 365 2.47 -11.23 -4.98
N MET A 366 3.28 -12.16 -5.44
CA MET A 366 3.46 -12.45 -6.85
C MET A 366 2.84 -13.81 -7.16
N VAL A 367 2.12 -13.90 -8.28
CA VAL A 367 1.43 -15.12 -8.70
C VAL A 367 1.92 -15.53 -10.08
N LYS A 368 2.52 -16.72 -10.21
CA LYS A 368 2.86 -17.32 -11.51
C LYS A 368 1.78 -18.30 -11.92
N CYS A 369 1.12 -18.02 -13.03
CA CYS A 369 0.15 -18.91 -13.67
C CYS A 369 0.84 -19.70 -14.77
N PHE A 370 0.70 -21.03 -14.73
CA PHE A 370 1.34 -21.93 -15.67
C PHE A 370 0.32 -22.57 -16.62
N PRO A 371 0.71 -22.85 -17.88
CA PRO A 371 0.00 -23.82 -18.69
C PRO A 371 0.00 -25.20 -18.01
N GLU A 372 -1.09 -25.96 -18.20
CA GLU A 372 -1.28 -27.30 -17.62
C GLU A 372 -0.09 -28.22 -17.83
N ALA A 373 0.46 -28.26 -19.04
CA ALA A 373 1.60 -29.10 -19.40
C ALA A 373 2.90 -28.77 -18.64
N LEU A 374 3.01 -27.57 -18.04
CA LEU A 374 4.21 -27.11 -17.33
C LEU A 374 4.03 -27.09 -15.81
N PHE A 375 2.79 -27.02 -15.33
CA PHE A 375 2.50 -26.74 -13.92
C PHE A 375 3.10 -27.77 -12.97
N GLN A 376 2.89 -29.07 -13.22
CA GLN A 376 3.35 -30.10 -12.29
C GLN A 376 4.87 -30.07 -12.09
N ARG A 377 5.63 -29.98 -13.19
CA ARG A 377 7.10 -29.88 -13.13
C ARG A 377 7.56 -28.62 -12.41
N ALA A 378 6.89 -27.49 -12.66
CA ALA A 378 7.21 -26.23 -11.99
C ALA A 378 6.90 -26.30 -10.49
N LYS A 379 5.77 -26.90 -10.10
CA LYS A 379 5.37 -27.12 -8.72
C LYS A 379 6.39 -27.99 -7.99
N ASP A 380 6.70 -29.18 -8.52
CA ASP A 380 7.64 -30.12 -7.89
C ASP A 380 9.02 -29.48 -7.67
N HIS A 381 9.49 -28.72 -8.67
CA HIS A 381 10.75 -28.00 -8.57
C HIS A 381 10.72 -26.88 -7.54
N ALA A 382 9.65 -26.06 -7.54
CA ALA A 382 9.47 -24.98 -6.57
C ALA A 382 9.40 -25.53 -5.15
N GLU A 383 8.61 -26.58 -4.89
CA GLU A 383 8.52 -27.20 -3.58
C GLU A 383 9.87 -27.73 -3.10
N ALA A 384 10.67 -28.33 -3.99
CA ALA A 384 12.00 -28.82 -3.65
C ALA A 384 12.95 -27.68 -3.23
N VAL A 385 13.05 -26.61 -4.01
CA VAL A 385 13.99 -25.51 -3.69
C VAL A 385 13.51 -24.66 -2.52
N TYR A 386 12.24 -24.29 -2.47
CA TYR A 386 11.72 -23.42 -1.40
C TYR A 386 11.68 -24.11 -0.04
N LYS A 387 11.54 -25.45 -0.01
CA LYS A 387 11.74 -26.23 1.21
C LYS A 387 13.16 -26.09 1.75
N VAL A 388 14.18 -26.11 0.88
CA VAL A 388 15.58 -25.89 1.27
C VAL A 388 15.77 -24.48 1.82
N LEU A 389 15.18 -23.46 1.19
CA LEU A 389 15.25 -22.07 1.65
C LEU A 389 14.67 -21.92 3.07
N GLU A 390 13.54 -22.56 3.34
CA GLU A 390 12.84 -22.51 4.63
C GLU A 390 13.59 -23.28 5.72
N GLU A 391 13.95 -24.56 5.47
CA GLU A 391 14.63 -25.41 6.46
C GLU A 391 15.99 -24.85 6.91
N HIS A 392 16.69 -24.16 6.01
CA HIS A 392 18.01 -23.57 6.30
C HIS A 392 17.95 -22.07 6.63
N VAL A 393 16.73 -21.51 6.70
CA VAL A 393 16.46 -20.11 7.07
C VAL A 393 17.35 -19.16 6.26
N ILE A 394 17.29 -19.28 4.94
CA ILE A 394 18.05 -18.43 4.02
C ILE A 394 17.49 -17.01 4.11
N PRO A 395 18.31 -15.98 4.43
CA PRO A 395 17.83 -14.62 4.61
C PRO A 395 17.61 -13.93 3.26
N ASN A 396 16.84 -12.85 3.24
CA ASN A 396 16.70 -11.96 2.06
C ASN A 396 16.25 -12.70 0.78
N VAL A 397 15.36 -13.69 0.93
CA VAL A 397 14.75 -14.41 -0.20
C VAL A 397 13.23 -14.39 -0.12
N ASP A 398 12.56 -14.60 -1.25
CA ASP A 398 11.13 -14.89 -1.23
C ASP A 398 10.85 -16.31 -0.74
N ARG A 399 9.56 -16.59 -0.55
CA ARG A 399 9.03 -17.88 -0.13
C ARG A 399 7.84 -18.28 -0.98
N LEU A 400 7.69 -19.58 -1.20
CA LEU A 400 6.47 -20.17 -1.73
C LEU A 400 5.41 -20.15 -0.63
N ASP A 401 4.38 -19.31 -0.80
CA ASP A 401 3.26 -19.15 0.13
C ASP A 401 2.23 -20.28 -0.06
N HIS A 402 1.90 -20.60 -1.31
CA HIS A 402 0.92 -21.63 -1.66
C HIS A 402 1.03 -22.05 -3.14
N ALA A 403 0.62 -23.29 -3.44
CA ALA A 403 0.39 -23.79 -4.79
C ALA A 403 -1.11 -24.09 -4.99
N ASP A 404 -1.77 -23.36 -5.88
CA ASP A 404 -3.17 -23.60 -6.27
C ASP A 404 -3.20 -24.55 -7.48
N GLU A 405 -3.50 -25.81 -7.22
CA GLU A 405 -3.56 -26.84 -8.27
C GLU A 405 -4.77 -26.70 -9.19
N ILE A 406 -5.87 -26.11 -8.71
CA ILE A 406 -7.11 -25.96 -9.49
C ILE A 406 -6.89 -24.96 -10.61
N ASP A 407 -6.30 -23.82 -10.26
CA ASP A 407 -6.02 -22.74 -11.20
C ASP A 407 -4.58 -22.78 -11.78
N MET A 408 -3.79 -23.80 -11.42
CA MET A 408 -2.41 -24.03 -11.86
C MET A 408 -1.49 -22.83 -11.57
N ARG A 409 -1.48 -22.37 -10.32
CA ARG A 409 -0.73 -21.18 -9.87
C ARG A 409 0.25 -21.48 -8.74
N LEU A 410 1.40 -20.82 -8.77
CA LEU A 410 2.32 -20.74 -7.65
C LEU A 410 2.33 -19.30 -7.10
N ILE A 411 2.21 -19.17 -5.79
CA ILE A 411 2.06 -17.89 -5.09
C ILE A 411 3.31 -17.65 -4.22
N PHE A 412 3.94 -16.50 -4.38
CA PHE A 412 5.20 -16.14 -3.72
C PHE A 412 5.07 -14.83 -2.92
N LYS A 413 5.82 -14.73 -1.82
CA LYS A 413 5.91 -13.53 -0.95
C LYS A 413 7.36 -13.30 -0.48
N PRO A 414 7.77 -12.06 -0.15
CA PRO A 414 6.99 -10.82 -0.23
C PRO A 414 6.90 -10.29 -1.67
N ARG A 415 5.94 -9.39 -1.95
CA ARG A 415 6.02 -8.52 -3.13
C ARG A 415 6.85 -7.29 -2.80
N GLY A 416 7.93 -7.09 -3.56
CA GLY A 416 8.73 -5.87 -3.53
C GLY A 416 8.48 -4.97 -4.73
N GLN A 417 9.39 -4.01 -4.93
CA GLN A 417 9.50 -3.21 -6.14
C GLN A 417 10.68 -3.69 -6.96
N GLU A 418 10.45 -3.89 -8.25
CA GLU A 418 11.51 -4.10 -9.22
C GLU A 418 12.15 -2.74 -9.50
N THR A 419 13.31 -2.49 -8.89
CA THR A 419 14.02 -1.22 -9.03
C THR A 419 15.52 -1.45 -8.97
N LYS A 420 16.28 -0.55 -9.57
CA LYS A 420 17.75 -0.52 -9.47
C LYS A 420 18.17 0.42 -8.34
N PRO A 421 19.33 0.20 -7.71
CA PRO A 421 19.86 1.12 -6.72
C PRO A 421 20.05 2.50 -7.35
N THR A 422 19.67 3.54 -6.63
CA THR A 422 19.73 4.93 -7.10
C THR A 422 21.05 5.61 -6.75
N ASN A 423 21.83 5.00 -5.86
CA ASN A 423 23.12 5.50 -5.43
C ASN A 423 24.02 4.35 -4.97
N LEU A 424 25.29 4.66 -4.72
CA LEU A 424 26.29 3.67 -4.35
C LEU A 424 26.03 2.99 -3.00
N ALA A 425 25.44 3.69 -2.03
CA ALA A 425 25.10 3.10 -0.73
C ALA A 425 23.98 2.05 -0.88
N GLU A 426 22.95 2.35 -1.69
CA GLU A 426 21.92 1.36 -2.04
C GLU A 426 22.49 0.16 -2.78
N LEU A 427 23.46 0.37 -3.68
CA LEU A 427 24.13 -0.74 -4.36
C LEU A 427 24.88 -1.63 -3.37
N PHE A 428 25.63 -1.07 -2.42
CA PHE A 428 26.30 -1.85 -1.38
C PHE A 428 25.31 -2.68 -0.56
N HIS A 429 24.22 -2.08 -0.10
CA HIS A 429 23.19 -2.78 0.66
C HIS A 429 22.52 -3.90 -0.14
N ALA A 430 22.15 -3.64 -1.41
CA ALA A 430 21.57 -4.64 -2.28
C ALA A 430 22.50 -5.85 -2.48
N LEU A 431 23.77 -5.59 -2.82
CA LEU A 431 24.78 -6.64 -2.99
C LEU A 431 25.03 -7.42 -1.69
N ALA A 432 25.02 -6.74 -0.54
CA ALA A 432 25.20 -7.38 0.76
C ALA A 432 24.02 -8.31 1.10
N ASN A 433 22.78 -7.91 0.84
CA ASN A 433 21.63 -8.77 1.07
C ASN A 433 21.62 -10.00 0.14
N VAL A 434 21.97 -9.81 -1.14
CA VAL A 434 22.13 -10.91 -2.10
C VAL A 434 23.22 -11.87 -1.64
N LEU A 435 24.41 -11.37 -1.28
CA LEU A 435 25.51 -12.23 -0.82
C LEU A 435 25.18 -12.95 0.50
N GLN A 436 24.43 -12.33 1.42
CA GLN A 436 23.95 -13.00 2.64
C GLN A 436 23.05 -14.21 2.33
N ALA A 437 22.17 -14.10 1.34
CA ALA A 437 21.38 -15.23 0.84
C ALA A 437 22.30 -16.32 0.26
N LEU A 438 23.23 -15.94 -0.61
CA LEU A 438 24.14 -16.86 -1.29
C LEU A 438 25.06 -17.61 -0.31
N VAL A 439 25.56 -16.96 0.74
CA VAL A 439 26.38 -17.61 1.77
C VAL A 439 25.67 -18.85 2.35
N LYS A 440 24.39 -18.71 2.72
CA LYS A 440 23.63 -19.84 3.27
C LYS A 440 23.20 -20.85 2.19
N LEU A 441 22.82 -20.37 1.01
CA LEU A 441 22.43 -21.24 -0.11
C LEU A 441 23.59 -22.13 -0.58
N HIS A 442 24.79 -21.55 -0.71
CA HIS A 442 25.99 -22.24 -1.15
C HIS A 442 26.48 -23.24 -0.09
N ALA A 443 26.30 -22.94 1.19
CA ALA A 443 26.64 -23.85 2.29
C ALA A 443 25.84 -25.16 2.27
N VAL A 444 24.66 -25.16 1.64
CA VAL A 444 23.82 -26.35 1.45
C VAL A 444 23.93 -26.91 0.02
N SER A 445 24.97 -26.53 -0.72
CA SER A 445 25.26 -26.98 -2.08
C SER A 445 24.13 -26.68 -3.08
N TRP A 446 23.44 -25.55 -2.93
CA TRP A 446 22.52 -25.01 -3.94
C TRP A 446 23.07 -23.73 -4.56
N MET A 447 22.59 -23.42 -5.77
CA MET A 447 22.88 -22.19 -6.50
C MET A 447 21.63 -21.63 -7.17
N HIS A 448 21.54 -20.31 -7.31
CA HIS A 448 20.38 -19.60 -7.86
C HIS A 448 20.34 -19.63 -9.40
N ARG A 449 21.49 -19.42 -10.05
CA ARG A 449 21.75 -19.48 -11.50
C ARG A 449 21.13 -18.39 -12.38
N ASP A 450 20.09 -17.68 -11.94
CA ASP A 450 19.47 -16.56 -12.69
C ASP A 450 19.51 -15.23 -11.89
N ILE A 451 20.67 -14.87 -11.32
CA ILE A 451 20.80 -13.62 -10.55
C ILE A 451 20.95 -12.43 -11.51
N ARG A 452 19.98 -11.52 -11.45
CA ARG A 452 19.89 -10.30 -12.27
C ARG A 452 18.95 -9.30 -11.61
N TRP A 453 18.97 -8.02 -12.02
CA TRP A 453 18.10 -7.00 -11.42
C TRP A 453 16.60 -7.29 -11.51
N LEU A 454 16.14 -8.06 -12.52
CA LEU A 454 14.74 -8.52 -12.58
C LEU A 454 14.36 -9.47 -11.42
N ASN A 455 15.35 -10.11 -10.82
CA ASN A 455 15.21 -11.10 -9.75
C ASN A 455 15.75 -10.56 -8.42
N VAL A 456 15.92 -9.24 -8.28
CA VAL A 456 16.29 -8.57 -7.04
C VAL A 456 15.30 -7.45 -6.78
N ILE A 457 14.51 -7.57 -5.71
CA ILE A 457 13.44 -6.62 -5.37
C ILE A 457 13.78 -5.84 -4.11
N LYS A 458 13.32 -4.59 -4.04
CA LYS A 458 13.41 -3.73 -2.86
C LYS A 458 12.11 -3.80 -2.06
N THR A 459 12.18 -3.78 -0.72
CA THR A 459 10.98 -3.69 0.12
C THR A 459 10.30 -2.32 -0.03
N ARG A 460 8.98 -2.31 0.13
CA ARG A 460 8.14 -1.10 0.04
C ARG A 460 8.00 -0.37 1.38
N ASP A 461 8.52 -0.95 2.46
CA ASP A 461 8.31 -0.54 3.86
C ASP A 461 9.35 0.46 4.40
N GLY A 462 10.19 1.03 3.53
CA GLY A 462 11.18 2.03 3.92
C GLY A 462 12.43 1.48 4.63
N HIS A 463 12.49 0.18 4.96
CA HIS A 463 13.65 -0.45 5.61
C HIS A 463 14.86 -0.67 4.68
N ASN A 464 14.81 -0.17 3.43
CA ASN A 464 15.85 -0.29 2.41
C ASN A 464 16.41 -1.72 2.24
N SER A 465 15.57 -2.72 2.46
CA SER A 465 15.96 -4.13 2.41
C SER A 465 15.75 -4.68 1.01
N TRP A 466 16.64 -5.55 0.58
CA TRP A 466 16.63 -6.14 -0.76
C TRP A 466 16.53 -7.66 -0.68
N PHE A 467 15.77 -8.26 -1.59
CA PHE A 467 15.49 -9.69 -1.61
C PHE A 467 15.85 -10.28 -2.98
N LEU A 468 16.55 -11.41 -2.97
CA LEU A 468 16.75 -12.25 -4.14
C LEU A 468 15.52 -13.14 -4.33
N ILE A 469 14.95 -13.15 -5.52
CA ILE A 469 13.71 -13.86 -5.83
C ILE A 469 13.86 -14.74 -7.07
N ASP A 470 12.84 -15.56 -7.32
CA ASP A 470 12.74 -16.39 -8.52
C ASP A 470 13.77 -17.53 -8.62
N PHE A 471 13.70 -18.44 -7.65
CA PHE A 471 14.53 -19.66 -7.58
C PHE A 471 14.15 -20.75 -8.60
N MET A 472 13.38 -20.45 -9.65
CA MET A 472 12.90 -21.45 -10.61
C MET A 472 14.00 -22.01 -11.52
N ALA A 473 15.16 -21.36 -11.59
CA ALA A 473 16.35 -21.84 -12.30
C ALA A 473 17.38 -22.51 -11.36
N ALA A 474 17.11 -22.51 -10.05
CA ALA A 474 18.04 -22.97 -9.04
C ALA A 474 18.35 -24.47 -9.20
N ALA A 475 19.54 -24.88 -8.80
CA ALA A 475 19.96 -26.27 -8.87
C ALA A 475 20.94 -26.61 -7.75
N GLN A 476 21.11 -27.90 -7.50
CA GLN A 476 22.21 -28.40 -6.68
C GLN A 476 23.53 -28.19 -7.42
N SER A 477 24.58 -27.89 -6.67
CA SER A 477 25.95 -27.73 -7.15
C SER A 477 26.77 -28.96 -6.76
N PRO A 478 27.53 -29.57 -7.69
CA PRO A 478 27.68 -29.20 -9.10
C PRO A 478 26.47 -29.64 -9.95
N GLN A 479 26.26 -28.96 -11.09
CA GLN A 479 25.23 -29.30 -12.08
C GLN A 479 25.85 -29.51 -13.45
N ASP A 480 25.50 -30.63 -14.11
CA ASP A 480 25.97 -30.95 -15.46
C ASP A 480 25.23 -30.17 -16.55
N SER A 481 25.94 -29.98 -17.67
CA SER A 481 25.41 -29.43 -18.93
C SER A 481 24.69 -30.50 -19.76
N PRO A 482 23.65 -30.16 -20.55
CA PRO A 482 23.11 -28.82 -20.73
C PRO A 482 21.92 -28.54 -19.81
N SER A 483 22.06 -27.50 -18.99
CA SER A 483 21.01 -27.08 -18.04
C SER A 483 20.70 -25.58 -18.12
N GLY A 484 21.33 -24.84 -19.04
CA GLY A 484 21.20 -23.39 -19.20
C GLY A 484 20.44 -22.90 -20.44
N HIS A 485 19.76 -23.78 -21.20
CA HIS A 485 19.14 -23.40 -22.48
C HIS A 485 18.06 -22.31 -22.41
N HIS A 486 17.47 -22.09 -21.24
CA HIS A 486 16.49 -21.03 -20.99
C HIS A 486 17.13 -19.72 -20.49
N LEU A 487 18.45 -19.71 -20.27
CA LEU A 487 19.21 -18.57 -19.74
C LEU A 487 19.92 -17.80 -20.87
N SER A 488 20.23 -16.53 -20.61
CA SER A 488 20.84 -15.63 -21.60
C SER A 488 22.36 -15.59 -21.49
N ARG A 489 23.07 -15.84 -22.60
CA ARG A 489 24.55 -15.70 -22.67
C ARG A 489 25.06 -14.29 -22.37
N LEU A 490 24.22 -13.27 -22.48
CA LEU A 490 24.59 -11.87 -22.20
C LEU A 490 24.51 -11.51 -20.71
N GLU A 491 23.82 -12.32 -19.93
CA GLU A 491 23.47 -11.99 -18.54
C GLU A 491 24.00 -13.00 -17.53
N HIS A 492 24.56 -14.11 -18.00
CA HIS A 492 24.93 -15.24 -17.18
C HIS A 492 26.38 -15.67 -17.38
N ALA A 493 26.93 -16.35 -16.37
CA ALA A 493 28.29 -16.86 -16.39
C ALA A 493 28.51 -17.81 -17.59
N PRO A 494 29.65 -17.70 -18.29
CA PRO A 494 29.88 -18.41 -19.55
C PRO A 494 29.88 -19.94 -19.41
N GLU A 495 30.33 -20.46 -18.27
CA GLU A 495 30.41 -21.90 -18.01
C GLU A 495 29.03 -22.58 -17.89
N ILE A 496 27.94 -21.82 -17.67
CA ILE A 496 26.57 -22.36 -17.73
C ILE A 496 26.24 -22.93 -19.12
N PHE A 497 26.89 -22.39 -20.17
CA PHE A 497 26.64 -22.76 -21.57
C PHE A 497 27.76 -23.61 -22.17
N SER A 498 28.73 -24.03 -21.36
CA SER A 498 29.85 -24.86 -21.80
C SER A 498 29.56 -26.33 -21.52
N ASP A 499 30.26 -27.23 -22.20
CA ASP A 499 30.21 -28.66 -21.89
C ASP A 499 30.94 -28.91 -20.56
N GLY A 500 30.36 -29.73 -19.68
CA GLY A 500 30.88 -30.03 -18.34
C GLY A 500 29.93 -29.62 -17.20
N SER A 501 30.47 -29.52 -15.98
CA SER A 501 29.72 -29.15 -14.78
C SER A 501 30.01 -27.72 -14.34
N HIS A 502 29.01 -27.01 -13.82
CA HIS A 502 29.20 -25.71 -13.16
C HIS A 502 28.78 -25.77 -11.69
N THR A 503 29.28 -24.82 -10.92
CA THR A 503 29.14 -24.76 -9.46
C THR A 503 28.54 -23.43 -9.01
N THR A 504 28.42 -23.25 -7.70
CA THR A 504 28.04 -21.98 -7.05
C THR A 504 28.84 -20.74 -7.52
N ALA A 505 30.00 -20.93 -8.15
CA ALA A 505 30.79 -19.85 -8.75
C ALA A 505 30.04 -19.04 -9.82
N VAL A 506 28.98 -19.60 -10.43
CA VAL A 506 28.13 -18.88 -11.39
C VAL A 506 27.36 -17.74 -10.73
N ASP A 507 26.88 -17.93 -9.50
CA ASP A 507 26.16 -16.90 -8.75
C ASP A 507 27.08 -15.74 -8.38
N VAL A 508 28.33 -16.05 -7.98
CA VAL A 508 29.36 -15.04 -7.65
C VAL A 508 29.68 -14.17 -8.87
N TRP A 509 29.77 -14.76 -10.05
CA TRP A 509 29.94 -13.99 -11.29
C TRP A 509 28.75 -13.08 -11.55
N SER A 510 27.53 -13.57 -11.31
CA SER A 510 26.32 -12.77 -11.48
C SER A 510 26.22 -11.60 -10.49
N VAL A 511 26.80 -11.70 -9.29
CA VAL A 511 26.97 -10.54 -8.38
C VAL A 511 27.83 -9.45 -9.04
N GLY A 512 28.91 -9.84 -9.73
CA GLY A 512 29.69 -8.92 -10.56
C GLY A 512 28.87 -8.30 -11.69
N ARG A 513 27.99 -9.10 -12.30
CA ARG A 513 27.07 -8.62 -13.35
C ARG A 513 26.04 -7.62 -12.82
N LEU A 514 25.57 -7.76 -11.58
CA LEU A 514 24.69 -6.77 -10.93
C LEU A 514 25.39 -5.41 -10.82
N ILE A 515 26.67 -5.38 -10.43
CA ILE A 515 27.47 -4.14 -10.39
C ILE A 515 27.53 -3.51 -11.79
N GLN A 516 27.84 -4.29 -12.83
CA GLN A 516 27.94 -3.76 -14.20
C GLN A 516 26.63 -3.19 -14.76
N THR A 517 25.49 -3.59 -14.20
CA THR A 517 24.17 -3.31 -14.77
C THR A 517 23.26 -2.50 -13.83
N CYS A 518 23.82 -1.94 -12.76
CA CYS A 518 23.10 -1.16 -11.74
C CYS A 518 22.64 0.23 -12.20
N GLY A 519 22.97 0.62 -13.43
CA GLY A 519 22.66 1.94 -14.01
C GLY A 519 23.92 2.79 -14.18
N ASP A 520 23.99 3.55 -15.26
CA ASP A 520 25.23 4.19 -15.72
C ASP A 520 25.84 5.15 -14.68
N GLU A 521 25.01 5.94 -14.00
CA GLU A 521 25.46 6.90 -12.97
C GLU A 521 26.03 6.19 -11.72
N VAL A 522 25.33 5.16 -11.24
CA VAL A 522 25.75 4.39 -10.06
C VAL A 522 26.97 3.55 -10.39
N TYR A 523 27.01 2.95 -11.57
CA TYR A 523 28.16 2.17 -12.05
C TYR A 523 29.39 3.07 -12.24
N GLY A 524 29.22 4.28 -12.79
CA GLY A 524 30.31 5.26 -12.86
C GLY A 524 30.88 5.60 -11.48
N SER A 525 30.03 5.64 -10.46
CA SER A 525 30.41 5.87 -9.06
C SER A 525 31.10 4.67 -8.39
N TRP A 526 31.04 3.47 -9.00
CA TRP A 526 31.71 2.27 -8.51
C TRP A 526 33.23 2.36 -8.58
N TYR A 527 33.77 3.11 -9.53
CA TYR A 527 35.20 3.28 -9.69
C TYR A 527 35.75 4.27 -8.67
N ASP A 528 36.75 3.86 -7.87
CA ASP A 528 37.53 4.73 -6.98
C ASP A 528 38.93 4.98 -7.51
N THR A 529 39.62 5.91 -6.85
CA THR A 529 41.01 6.26 -7.12
C THR A 529 42.02 5.16 -6.77
N GLY A 530 41.68 4.21 -5.89
CA GLY A 530 42.60 3.17 -5.41
C GLY A 530 42.45 1.81 -6.10
N ARG A 531 41.49 1.68 -7.03
CA ARG A 531 41.16 0.46 -7.79
C ARG A 531 40.65 -0.70 -6.93
N GLU A 532 40.40 -0.51 -5.64
CA GLU A 532 40.00 -1.60 -4.74
C GLU A 532 38.65 -2.20 -5.17
N ARG A 533 37.68 -1.33 -5.52
CA ARG A 533 36.37 -1.76 -6.03
C ARG A 533 36.44 -2.33 -7.45
N THR A 534 37.40 -1.88 -8.25
CA THR A 534 37.67 -2.44 -9.59
C THR A 534 38.22 -3.85 -9.50
N GLN A 535 39.22 -4.08 -8.64
CA GLN A 535 39.80 -5.40 -8.42
C GLN A 535 38.78 -6.39 -7.88
N PHE A 536 37.91 -5.95 -6.98
CA PHE A 536 36.82 -6.79 -6.48
C PHE A 536 35.88 -7.24 -7.61
N LEU A 537 35.47 -6.32 -8.50
CA LEU A 537 34.66 -6.66 -9.68
C LEU A 537 35.39 -7.65 -10.62
N GLU A 538 36.68 -7.42 -10.89
CA GLU A 538 37.51 -8.32 -11.71
C GLU A 538 37.63 -9.72 -11.11
N GLN A 539 37.72 -9.83 -9.78
CA GLN A 539 37.76 -11.11 -9.05
C GLN A 539 36.43 -11.84 -9.11
N LEU A 540 35.31 -11.15 -8.87
CA LEU A 540 33.96 -11.74 -8.98
C LEU A 540 33.74 -12.32 -10.38
N MET A 541 34.20 -11.62 -11.41
CA MET A 541 33.98 -11.98 -12.81
C MET A 541 35.17 -12.68 -13.47
N HIS A 542 36.06 -13.30 -12.68
CA HIS A 542 37.24 -13.98 -13.20
C HIS A 542 36.85 -15.09 -14.20
N ARG A 543 37.63 -15.22 -15.30
CA ARG A 543 37.33 -16.17 -16.40
C ARG A 543 37.35 -17.63 -15.95
N ASP A 544 38.32 -17.98 -15.12
CA ASP A 544 38.40 -19.28 -14.44
C ASP A 544 37.48 -19.26 -13.20
N PRO A 545 36.41 -20.07 -13.16
CA PRO A 545 35.46 -20.08 -12.04
C PRO A 545 36.10 -20.48 -10.71
N SER A 546 37.16 -21.30 -10.72
CA SER A 546 37.85 -21.76 -9.51
C SER A 546 38.65 -20.66 -8.81
N ARG A 547 38.93 -19.54 -9.50
CA ARG A 547 39.64 -18.38 -8.97
C ARG A 547 38.72 -17.27 -8.48
N ARG A 548 37.40 -17.42 -8.65
CA ARG A 548 36.42 -16.48 -8.07
C ARG A 548 36.35 -16.70 -6.56
N PRO A 549 36.10 -15.65 -5.76
CA PRO A 549 35.93 -15.81 -4.32
C PRO A 549 34.70 -16.66 -3.99
N THR A 550 34.66 -17.22 -2.78
CA THR A 550 33.40 -17.79 -2.27
C THR A 550 32.40 -16.66 -1.96
N ALA A 551 31.10 -16.98 -1.80
CA ALA A 551 30.12 -15.98 -1.37
C ALA A 551 30.47 -15.35 0.00
N VAL A 552 31.13 -16.11 0.89
CA VAL A 552 31.61 -15.62 2.19
C VAL A 552 32.69 -14.58 1.99
N ASP A 553 33.74 -14.93 1.25
CA ASP A 553 34.87 -14.02 0.98
C ASP A 553 34.41 -12.76 0.23
N ALA A 554 33.45 -12.92 -0.69
CA ALA A 554 32.87 -11.81 -1.43
C ALA A 554 32.06 -10.87 -0.52
N LEU A 555 31.26 -11.41 0.42
CA LEU A 555 30.50 -10.60 1.38
C LEU A 555 31.42 -9.83 2.31
N ASP A 556 32.46 -10.48 2.82
CA ASP A 556 33.42 -9.85 3.73
C ASP A 556 34.20 -8.75 3.02
N ARG A 557 34.63 -8.99 1.78
CA ARG A 557 35.29 -7.96 0.98
C ARG A 557 34.36 -6.79 0.65
N LEU A 558 33.10 -7.05 0.31
CA LEU A 558 32.12 -6.00 0.04
C LEU A 558 31.92 -5.08 1.26
N ARG A 559 31.81 -5.67 2.47
CA ARG A 559 31.65 -4.91 3.73
C ARG A 559 32.86 -4.03 4.04
N GLN A 560 34.07 -4.50 3.76
CA GLN A 560 35.28 -3.68 3.89
C GLN A 560 35.22 -2.46 2.96
N LEU A 561 34.85 -2.67 1.69
CA LEU A 561 34.73 -1.60 0.69
C LEU A 561 33.65 -0.57 1.06
N GLU A 562 32.52 -1.03 1.62
CA GLU A 562 31.46 -0.16 2.11
C GLU A 562 31.93 0.71 3.29
N GLN A 563 32.64 0.11 4.25
CA GLN A 563 33.20 0.83 5.39
C GLN A 563 34.21 1.90 4.95
N GLU A 564 35.13 1.55 4.05
CA GLU A 564 36.09 2.48 3.46
C GLU A 564 35.38 3.66 2.75
N TYR A 565 34.29 3.38 2.03
CA TYR A 565 33.47 4.40 1.38
C TYR A 565 32.83 5.36 2.39
N LEU A 566 32.20 4.82 3.45
CA LEU A 566 31.57 5.62 4.50
C LEU A 566 32.57 6.52 5.24
N GLU A 567 33.78 6.02 5.50
CA GLU A 567 34.85 6.79 6.13
C GLU A 567 35.32 7.95 5.24
N ARG A 568 35.48 7.71 3.93
CA ARG A 568 35.83 8.77 2.96
C ARG A 568 34.75 9.86 2.88
N GLN A 569 33.47 9.49 2.92
CA GLN A 569 32.35 10.45 2.95
C GLN A 569 32.38 11.33 4.20
N LYS A 570 32.61 10.75 5.39
CA LYS A 570 32.73 11.49 6.66
C LYS A 570 33.90 12.50 6.62
N MET A 571 35.05 12.09 6.07
CA MET A 571 36.22 12.96 5.94
C MET A 571 35.99 14.12 4.96
N SER A 572 35.31 13.88 3.84
CA SER A 572 34.93 14.92 2.88
C SER A 572 33.94 15.92 3.47
N GLY A 573 32.94 15.44 4.23
CA GLY A 573 31.98 16.29 4.93
C GLY A 573 32.61 17.19 5.99
N ARG A 574 33.59 16.68 6.76
CA ARG A 574 34.36 17.47 7.73
C ARG A 574 35.20 18.57 7.07
N LYS A 575 35.86 18.27 5.94
CA LYS A 575 36.62 19.26 5.15
C LYS A 575 35.74 20.34 4.52
N LYS A 576 34.49 20.03 4.16
CA LYS A 576 33.51 21.05 3.70
C LYS A 576 33.08 21.96 4.84
N LYS A 577 32.78 21.43 6.03
CA LYS A 577 32.42 22.25 7.22
C LYS A 577 33.57 23.14 7.68
N SER A 578 34.82 22.70 7.61
CA SER A 578 35.98 23.53 8.01
C SER A 578 36.39 24.60 6.99
N ARG A 579 35.76 24.66 5.81
CA ARG A 579 35.97 25.72 4.81
C ARG A 579 34.89 26.81 4.87
N TRP A 580 33.86 26.59 5.70
CA TRP A 580 32.72 27.49 5.91
C TRP A 580 32.70 28.12 7.31
N ASN A 581 33.58 27.65 8.19
CA ASN A 581 34.04 28.36 9.39
C ASN A 581 35.41 28.97 9.09
#